data_AF-A0A7Y7UR35-F1
#
_entry.id   AF-A0A7Y7UR35-F1
#
_cell.length_a   1.000
_cell.length_b   1.000
_cell.length_c   1.000
_cell.angle_alpha   90.00
_cell.angle_beta   90.00
_cell.angle_gamma   90.00
#
_symmetry.space_group_name_H-M   'P 1'
#
loop_
_entity.id
_entity.type
_entity.pdbx_description
1 polymer ?
#
loop_
_entity_poly.entity_id
_entity_poly.type
_entity_poly.pdbx_seq_one_letter_code
_entity_poly.pdbx_strand_id
1 'polypeptide(L)'
;MRQTERSMSEDGDKTVFRPSPLQGLKRGDAAGAPPPPPPPAPWGSMSPPPPAQGPAQGYAAPPPLTRTAAPVAPGPVPSRLGEDDVPLPATPPAIRNIMLAEAEPVLALLAAVRAGRVRLPMPELHRQCAAAIGRFERAIQPHYPEEKRQRAKYAVCATADDIAQNLPGIGTDGAEWARRSMVVTFFQENIGGDRFWQLVDDMLRVPHDNLDLIELFHACLAAGFEGRFRVMPDGRRRLHEIMTRLQGALPHVRALSQVELVPHWRGETAPVGRVGLSVLALAGAGALALLLLVYVVLRLMLASSGDTPSTRLAALNPEARLTLSRPAAAMPAAASAQASKLRRFLEPEIREGLVKVEEDAQTVRVRTTIGQLFRSGSDELEPGRETLFHRIGRAIEDEKGGVVIEGHADNTPVATVRFPDNMALSEARAETVAKLIRSDLSDPSRVTTKGLGDTVPIASNADAAGKSQNRRVEIVVPRRY
;
A
#
# COMPACT_ATOMS: atom_id res chain seq x y z
N MET A 1 37.71 39.02 -24.58
CA MET A 1 36.60 39.94 -24.24
C MET A 1 35.31 39.24 -24.68
N ARG A 2 34.59 38.68 -23.69
CA ARG A 2 33.27 39.13 -23.19
C ARG A 2 32.14 38.88 -24.21
N GLN A 3 31.32 37.85 -24.00
CA GLN A 3 30.04 37.85 -23.22
C GLN A 3 28.93 38.63 -23.97
N THR A 4 27.68 38.18 -24.12
CA THR A 4 26.79 37.36 -23.24
C THR A 4 25.54 36.95 -24.07
N GLU A 5 25.09 35.69 -24.04
CA GLU A 5 23.88 35.17 -23.35
C GLU A 5 22.49 35.63 -23.85
N ARG A 6 21.66 34.67 -24.31
CA ARG A 6 20.42 34.27 -23.59
C ARG A 6 19.84 32.94 -24.09
N SER A 7 19.23 32.22 -23.15
CA SER A 7 18.78 30.82 -23.13
C SER A 7 17.32 30.60 -23.59
N MET A 8 16.99 29.34 -23.93
CA MET A 8 15.73 28.60 -23.66
C MET A 8 15.80 27.24 -24.41
N SER A 9 16.13 26.13 -23.75
CA SER A 9 15.23 25.15 -23.09
C SER A 9 14.34 24.35 -24.05
N GLU A 10 14.78 23.14 -24.43
CA GLU A 10 13.90 22.05 -24.90
C GLU A 10 14.38 20.74 -24.27
N ASP A 11 13.68 20.34 -23.21
CA ASP A 11 13.74 19.03 -22.58
C ASP A 11 12.30 18.50 -22.58
N GLY A 12 12.06 17.39 -23.28
CA GLY A 12 10.72 16.79 -23.43
C GLY A 12 10.70 15.74 -24.54
N ASP A 13 10.46 14.48 -24.17
CA ASP A 13 10.23 13.30 -25.02
C ASP A 13 11.44 12.59 -25.68
N LYS A 14 12.29 12.00 -24.83
CA LYS A 14 12.97 10.73 -25.16
C LYS A 14 12.47 9.61 -24.24
N THR A 15 11.62 8.75 -24.78
CA THR A 15 11.18 7.52 -24.10
C THR A 15 12.33 6.52 -24.07
N VAL A 16 12.91 6.33 -22.87
CA VAL A 16 13.95 5.32 -22.60
C VAL A 16 13.25 4.01 -22.22
N PHE A 17 13.33 3.01 -23.09
CA PHE A 17 12.88 1.65 -22.78
C PHE A 17 13.85 0.99 -21.80
N ARG A 18 13.43 0.77 -20.55
CA ARG A 18 14.14 -0.10 -19.60
C ARG A 18 13.80 -1.57 -19.92
N PRO A 19 14.79 -2.46 -20.09
CA PRO A 19 14.51 -3.88 -20.25
C PRO A 19 13.98 -4.49 -18.94
N SER A 20 13.09 -5.47 -19.10
CA SER A 20 12.39 -6.17 -18.03
C SER A 20 13.35 -6.94 -17.10
N PRO A 21 13.17 -6.90 -15.76
CA PRO A 21 14.11 -7.49 -14.79
C PRO A 21 14.14 -9.03 -14.75
N LEU A 22 13.50 -9.72 -15.69
CA LEU A 22 13.45 -11.19 -15.79
C LEU A 22 14.30 -11.79 -16.92
N GLN A 23 15.05 -10.98 -17.67
CA GLN A 23 15.91 -11.46 -18.77
C GLN A 23 17.27 -12.03 -18.32
N GLY A 24 17.64 -11.87 -17.05
CA GLY A 24 18.92 -12.35 -16.49
C GLY A 24 18.95 -13.83 -16.08
N LEU A 25 17.82 -14.55 -16.10
CA LEU A 25 17.74 -15.96 -15.65
C LEU A 25 17.76 -16.98 -16.81
N LYS A 26 17.97 -16.54 -18.06
CA LYS A 26 17.89 -17.42 -19.24
C LYS A 26 19.16 -17.50 -20.10
N ARG A 27 20.28 -16.95 -19.63
CA ARG A 27 21.61 -17.15 -20.21
C ARG A 27 22.65 -17.33 -19.11
N GLY A 28 22.71 -18.54 -18.59
CA GLY A 28 23.92 -19.08 -17.98
C GLY A 28 24.65 -19.92 -19.03
N ASP A 29 25.83 -19.44 -19.38
CA ASP A 29 26.94 -20.04 -20.09
C ASP A 29 26.84 -21.50 -20.55
N ALA A 30 27.00 -21.67 -21.87
CA ALA A 30 27.43 -22.92 -22.49
C ALA A 30 28.93 -23.11 -22.25
N ALA A 31 29.29 -23.86 -21.21
CA ALA A 31 30.60 -24.50 -21.10
C ALA A 31 30.47 -25.81 -20.28
N GLY A 32 30.66 -26.94 -20.95
CA GLY A 32 30.90 -28.26 -20.32
C GLY A 32 29.66 -29.05 -19.91
N ALA A 33 29.04 -29.77 -20.84
CA ALA A 33 28.06 -30.81 -20.52
C ALA A 33 28.78 -32.13 -20.16
N PRO A 34 28.61 -32.71 -18.96
CA PRO A 34 28.94 -34.11 -18.72
C PRO A 34 27.91 -35.03 -19.41
N PRO A 35 28.30 -36.26 -19.82
CA PRO A 35 27.42 -37.16 -20.58
C PRO A 35 26.20 -37.60 -19.75
N PRO A 36 25.07 -37.94 -20.40
CA PRO A 36 23.86 -38.35 -19.71
C PRO A 36 24.05 -39.71 -19.00
N PRO A 37 23.45 -39.91 -17.82
CA PRO A 37 23.46 -41.20 -17.14
C PRO A 37 22.66 -42.26 -17.93
N PRO A 38 23.03 -43.55 -17.83
CA PRO A 38 22.33 -44.63 -18.53
C PRO A 38 20.90 -44.82 -18.01
N PRO A 39 20.00 -45.39 -18.82
CA PRO A 39 18.60 -45.60 -18.43
C PRO A 39 18.50 -46.59 -17.24
N PRO A 40 17.51 -46.42 -16.34
CA PRO A 40 17.31 -47.34 -15.24
C PRO A 40 16.93 -48.73 -15.76
N ALA A 41 17.51 -49.76 -15.13
CA ALA A 41 17.23 -51.16 -15.43
C ALA A 41 15.74 -51.50 -15.23
N PRO A 42 15.17 -52.42 -16.03
CA PRO A 42 13.79 -52.87 -15.85
C PRO A 42 13.68 -53.57 -14.49
N TRP A 43 12.65 -53.20 -13.73
CA TRP A 43 12.38 -53.79 -12.43
C TRP A 43 12.01 -55.26 -12.65
N GLY A 44 12.93 -56.14 -12.24
CA GLY A 44 12.73 -57.57 -12.26
C GLY A 44 11.53 -57.96 -11.40
N SER A 45 10.72 -58.86 -11.92
CA SER A 45 9.66 -59.56 -11.21
C SER A 45 10.25 -60.32 -10.01
N MET A 46 10.15 -59.77 -8.80
CA MET A 46 10.37 -60.52 -7.57
C MET A 46 9.02 -60.97 -7.03
N SER A 47 8.73 -62.25 -7.21
CA SER A 47 7.64 -62.97 -6.55
C SER A 47 7.88 -62.97 -5.03
N PRO A 48 6.85 -62.76 -4.19
CA PRO A 48 7.00 -62.84 -2.75
C PRO A 48 7.19 -64.30 -2.28
N PRO A 49 7.92 -64.54 -1.17
CA PRO A 49 8.17 -65.86 -0.62
C PRO A 49 6.91 -66.44 0.07
N PRO A 50 6.81 -67.78 0.23
CA PRO A 50 5.63 -68.40 0.81
C PRO A 50 5.55 -68.12 2.33
N PRO A 51 4.33 -68.00 2.89
CA PRO A 51 4.17 -67.74 4.31
C PRO A 51 4.48 -68.99 5.14
N ALA A 52 5.37 -68.83 6.12
CA ALA A 52 5.58 -69.78 7.21
C ALA A 52 4.40 -69.74 8.17
N GLN A 53 3.89 -70.92 8.54
CA GLN A 53 2.79 -71.11 9.49
C GLN A 53 3.27 -70.86 10.93
N GLY A 54 2.56 -70.00 11.66
CA GLY A 54 2.70 -69.80 13.11
C GLY A 54 1.34 -69.46 13.72
N PRO A 55 1.02 -69.92 14.95
CA PRO A 55 -0.36 -70.14 15.38
C PRO A 55 -1.06 -68.90 15.94
N ALA A 56 -2.38 -68.94 15.79
CA ALA A 56 -3.36 -67.91 16.12
C ALA A 56 -3.43 -67.54 17.61
N GLN A 57 -3.45 -66.24 17.91
CA GLN A 57 -4.06 -65.69 19.12
C GLN A 57 -4.89 -64.46 18.74
N GLY A 58 -6.20 -64.58 18.95
CA GLY A 58 -7.20 -63.60 18.56
C GLY A 58 -7.22 -62.39 19.48
N TYR A 59 -7.05 -61.21 18.87
CA TYR A 59 -7.61 -59.96 19.38
C TYR A 59 -8.77 -59.57 18.47
N ALA A 60 -9.99 -59.59 19.01
CA ALA A 60 -11.18 -59.19 18.29
C ALA A 60 -11.17 -57.67 18.06
N ALA A 61 -11.26 -57.26 16.79
CA ALA A 61 -11.47 -55.88 16.40
C ALA A 61 -12.90 -55.42 16.79
N PRO A 62 -13.09 -54.17 17.22
CA PRO A 62 -14.42 -53.64 17.52
C PRO A 62 -15.30 -53.62 16.25
N PRO A 63 -16.63 -53.79 16.40
CA PRO A 63 -17.53 -53.91 15.26
C PRO A 63 -17.55 -52.63 14.41
N PRO A 64 -17.67 -52.74 13.08
CA PRO A 64 -17.76 -51.58 12.21
C PRO A 64 -19.05 -50.82 12.47
N LEU A 65 -18.95 -49.49 12.61
CA LEU A 65 -20.07 -48.57 12.68
C LEU A 65 -20.92 -48.72 11.41
N THR A 66 -21.94 -49.58 11.47
CA THR A 66 -22.98 -49.70 10.45
C THR A 66 -23.87 -48.49 10.60
N ARG A 67 -23.51 -47.42 9.88
CA ARG A 67 -24.41 -46.29 9.67
C ARG A 67 -25.51 -46.80 8.73
N THR A 68 -26.64 -47.21 9.27
CA THR A 68 -27.85 -47.50 8.52
C THR A 68 -28.31 -46.20 7.88
N ALA A 69 -27.77 -45.89 6.70
CA ALA A 69 -28.31 -44.84 5.86
C ALA A 69 -29.69 -45.30 5.41
N ALA A 70 -30.73 -44.60 5.84
CA ALA A 70 -32.05 -44.73 5.24
C ALA A 70 -31.92 -44.59 3.71
N PRO A 71 -32.72 -45.33 2.91
CA PRO A 71 -32.67 -45.21 1.47
C PRO A 71 -33.04 -43.77 1.09
N VAL A 72 -32.03 -43.00 0.71
CA VAL A 72 -32.23 -41.70 0.07
C VAL A 72 -32.93 -42.02 -1.25
N ALA A 73 -34.16 -41.52 -1.42
CA ALA A 73 -34.86 -41.57 -2.69
C ALA A 73 -33.90 -41.14 -3.81
N PRO A 74 -33.91 -41.79 -4.98
CA PRO A 74 -33.03 -41.37 -6.07
C PRO A 74 -33.33 -39.89 -6.35
N GLY A 75 -32.42 -39.02 -5.94
CA GLY A 75 -32.46 -37.63 -6.34
C GLY A 75 -32.42 -37.59 -7.86
N PRO A 76 -33.02 -36.57 -8.49
CA PRO A 76 -32.95 -36.44 -9.93
C PRO A 76 -31.49 -36.53 -10.34
N VAL A 77 -31.17 -37.55 -11.15
CA VAL A 77 -29.87 -37.70 -11.78
C VAL A 77 -29.61 -36.35 -12.46
N PRO A 78 -28.49 -35.64 -12.18
CA PRO A 78 -28.23 -34.41 -12.90
C PRO A 78 -28.11 -34.80 -14.36
N SER A 79 -29.15 -34.47 -15.14
CA SER A 79 -29.13 -34.60 -16.59
C SER A 79 -27.89 -33.84 -17.03
N ARG A 80 -26.90 -34.57 -17.55
CA ARG A 80 -25.84 -33.94 -18.32
C ARG A 80 -26.56 -33.30 -19.48
N LEU A 81 -26.74 -31.98 -19.41
CA LEU A 81 -27.22 -31.20 -20.53
C LEU A 81 -26.35 -31.60 -21.73
N GLY A 82 -26.95 -32.18 -22.76
CA GLY A 82 -26.26 -32.32 -24.04
C GLY A 82 -25.84 -30.93 -24.52
N GLU A 83 -24.85 -30.83 -25.41
CA GLU A 83 -24.50 -29.54 -26.03
C GLU A 83 -25.72 -28.82 -26.65
N ASP A 84 -26.80 -29.55 -26.92
CA ASP A 84 -28.07 -29.07 -27.46
C ASP A 84 -29.14 -28.67 -26.42
N ASP A 85 -28.91 -28.85 -25.11
CA ASP A 85 -29.88 -28.47 -24.06
C ASP A 85 -29.73 -27.01 -23.60
N VAL A 86 -29.17 -26.13 -24.43
CA VAL A 86 -29.16 -24.69 -24.16
C VAL A 86 -30.58 -24.17 -24.39
N PRO A 87 -31.28 -23.63 -23.37
CA PRO A 87 -32.61 -23.07 -23.55
C PRO A 87 -32.53 -21.95 -24.58
N LEU A 88 -33.25 -22.09 -25.69
CA LEU A 88 -33.39 -21.00 -26.65
C LEU A 88 -33.98 -19.80 -25.91
N PRO A 89 -33.40 -18.60 -26.06
CA PRO A 89 -33.90 -17.42 -25.38
C PRO A 89 -35.40 -17.24 -25.70
N ALA A 90 -36.19 -16.94 -24.67
CA ALA A 90 -37.66 -16.82 -24.78
C ALA A 90 -38.10 -15.78 -25.84
N THR A 91 -37.22 -14.84 -26.17
CA THR A 91 -37.36 -13.92 -27.29
C THR A 91 -36.24 -14.18 -28.30
N PRO A 92 -36.56 -14.33 -29.60
CA PRO A 92 -35.53 -14.42 -30.62
C PRO A 92 -34.63 -13.18 -30.55
N PRO A 93 -33.32 -13.32 -30.80
CA PRO A 93 -32.40 -12.19 -30.76
C PRO A 93 -32.88 -11.13 -31.75
N ALA A 94 -33.10 -9.91 -31.26
CA ALA A 94 -33.44 -8.79 -32.13
C ALA A 94 -32.28 -8.55 -33.10
N ILE A 95 -32.57 -8.50 -34.41
CA ILE A 95 -31.58 -8.13 -35.42
C ILE A 95 -31.14 -6.70 -35.13
N ARG A 96 -29.91 -6.54 -34.62
CA ARG A 96 -29.36 -5.23 -34.24
C ARG A 96 -28.91 -4.43 -35.44
N ASN A 97 -28.28 -5.11 -36.40
CA ASN A 97 -27.77 -4.52 -37.62
C ASN A 97 -28.30 -5.32 -38.83
N ILE A 98 -29.27 -4.72 -39.52
CA ILE A 98 -29.91 -5.32 -40.70
C ILE A 98 -28.89 -5.47 -41.83
N MET A 99 -28.00 -4.50 -41.99
CA MET A 99 -26.96 -4.55 -43.02
C MET A 99 -26.00 -5.73 -42.83
N LEU A 100 -25.59 -6.02 -41.60
CA LEU A 100 -24.77 -7.19 -41.32
C LEU A 100 -25.54 -8.50 -41.53
N ALA A 101 -26.77 -8.58 -41.00
CA ALA A 101 -27.60 -9.78 -41.11
C ALA A 101 -27.86 -10.19 -42.57
N GLU A 102 -28.17 -9.21 -43.43
CA GLU A 102 -28.40 -9.45 -44.85
C GLU A 102 -27.10 -9.72 -45.64
N ALA A 103 -25.95 -9.27 -45.13
CA ALA A 103 -24.63 -9.58 -45.71
C ALA A 103 -24.07 -10.94 -45.26
N GLU A 104 -24.63 -11.56 -44.23
CA GLU A 104 -24.17 -12.84 -43.69
C GLU A 104 -24.04 -13.94 -44.76
N PRO A 105 -25.02 -14.19 -45.64
CA PRO A 105 -24.94 -15.31 -46.58
C PRO A 105 -23.75 -15.22 -47.55
N VAL A 106 -23.41 -14.01 -47.99
CA VAL A 106 -22.26 -13.80 -48.88
C VAL A 106 -20.94 -13.86 -48.13
N LEU A 107 -20.85 -13.24 -46.94
CA LEU A 107 -19.62 -13.29 -46.13
C LEU A 107 -19.33 -14.71 -45.62
N ALA A 108 -20.36 -15.46 -45.23
CA ALA A 108 -20.23 -16.86 -44.81
C ALA A 108 -19.78 -17.76 -45.95
N LEU A 109 -20.33 -17.60 -47.16
CA LEU A 109 -19.90 -18.32 -48.36
C LEU A 109 -18.42 -18.04 -48.65
N LEU A 110 -18.01 -16.77 -48.67
CA LEU A 110 -16.64 -16.37 -48.93
C LEU A 110 -15.66 -16.90 -47.88
N ALA A 111 -16.03 -16.82 -46.59
CA ALA A 111 -15.24 -17.36 -45.50
C ALA A 111 -15.12 -18.90 -45.58
N ALA A 112 -16.20 -19.60 -45.93
CA ALA A 112 -16.19 -21.06 -46.10
C ALA A 112 -15.31 -21.52 -47.28
N VAL A 113 -15.34 -20.78 -48.38
CA VAL A 113 -14.49 -21.04 -49.56
C VAL A 113 -13.02 -20.74 -49.24
N ARG A 114 -12.73 -19.60 -48.58
CA ARG A 114 -11.37 -19.26 -48.11
C ARG A 114 -10.79 -20.30 -47.16
N ALA A 115 -11.61 -20.82 -46.25
CA ALA A 115 -11.21 -21.87 -45.32
C ALA A 115 -11.09 -23.27 -45.98
N GLY A 116 -11.40 -23.40 -47.27
CA GLY A 116 -11.36 -24.68 -47.99
C GLY A 116 -12.46 -25.67 -47.59
N ARG A 117 -13.45 -25.24 -46.79
CA ARG A 117 -14.60 -26.07 -46.36
C ARG A 117 -15.57 -26.31 -47.51
N VAL A 118 -15.71 -25.33 -48.39
CA VAL A 118 -16.54 -25.38 -49.59
C VAL A 118 -15.64 -25.19 -50.81
N ARG A 119 -15.69 -26.13 -51.75
CA ARG A 119 -14.99 -26.02 -53.03
C ARG A 119 -16.02 -25.88 -54.14
N LEU A 120 -16.03 -24.73 -54.79
CA LEU A 120 -16.91 -24.42 -55.91
C LEU A 120 -16.06 -24.04 -57.13
N PRO A 121 -16.48 -24.44 -58.34
CA PRO A 121 -15.92 -23.88 -59.57
C PRO A 121 -16.07 -22.34 -59.58
N MET A 122 -15.07 -21.62 -60.11
CA MET A 122 -15.08 -20.15 -60.12
C MET A 122 -16.34 -19.52 -60.74
N PRO A 123 -16.88 -20.02 -61.87
CA PRO A 123 -18.12 -19.47 -62.44
C PRO A 123 -19.35 -19.65 -61.52
N GLU A 124 -19.40 -20.75 -60.77
CA GLU A 124 -20.47 -21.01 -59.82
C GLU A 124 -20.35 -20.11 -58.59
N LEU A 125 -19.13 -19.94 -58.07
CA LEU A 125 -18.85 -18.99 -57.00
C LEU A 125 -19.25 -17.57 -57.39
N HIS A 126 -18.90 -17.14 -58.60
CA HIS A 126 -19.26 -15.82 -59.12
C HIS A 126 -20.79 -15.63 -59.17
N ARG A 127 -21.52 -16.61 -59.70
CA ARG A 127 -22.98 -16.58 -59.78
C ARG A 127 -23.62 -16.52 -58.39
N GLN A 128 -23.15 -17.32 -57.45
CA GLN A 128 -23.67 -17.32 -56.07
C GLN A 128 -23.39 -16.01 -55.35
N CYS A 129 -22.18 -15.46 -55.47
CA CYS A 129 -21.82 -14.16 -54.91
C CYS A 129 -22.67 -13.04 -55.51
N ALA A 130 -22.81 -12.98 -56.84
CA ALA A 130 -23.62 -11.97 -57.51
C ALA A 130 -25.10 -12.04 -57.08
N ALA A 131 -25.67 -13.24 -56.99
CA ALA A 131 -27.04 -13.43 -56.51
C ALA A 131 -27.22 -13.02 -55.04
N ALA A 132 -26.24 -13.34 -54.18
CA ALA A 132 -26.27 -12.95 -52.78
C ALA A 132 -26.13 -11.43 -52.59
N ILE A 133 -25.21 -10.78 -53.30
CA ILE A 133 -25.03 -9.31 -53.28
C ILE A 133 -26.28 -8.60 -53.79
N GLY A 134 -26.91 -9.10 -54.86
CA GLY A 134 -28.16 -8.53 -55.37
C GLY A 134 -29.38 -8.75 -54.46
N ARG A 135 -29.36 -9.79 -53.60
CA ARG A 135 -30.36 -9.94 -52.53
C ARG A 135 -30.09 -8.96 -51.40
N PHE A 136 -28.84 -8.88 -50.95
CA PHE A 136 -28.38 -7.94 -49.93
C PHE A 136 -28.76 -6.50 -50.27
N GLU A 137 -28.47 -6.03 -51.49
CA GLU A 137 -28.79 -4.67 -51.94
C GLU A 137 -30.30 -4.37 -51.85
N ARG A 138 -31.15 -5.29 -52.33
CA ARG A 138 -32.60 -5.14 -52.28
C ARG A 138 -33.14 -5.15 -50.85
N ALA A 139 -32.55 -5.96 -49.98
CA ALA A 139 -32.98 -6.08 -48.59
C ALA A 139 -32.65 -4.81 -47.78
N ILE A 140 -31.50 -4.16 -48.02
CA ILE A 140 -31.13 -2.93 -47.30
C ILE A 140 -31.74 -1.66 -47.91
N GLN A 141 -32.29 -1.73 -49.13
CA GLN A 141 -32.89 -0.60 -49.86
C GLN A 141 -33.92 0.22 -49.05
N PRO A 142 -34.91 -0.39 -48.39
CA PRO A 142 -35.92 0.37 -47.64
C PRO A 142 -35.41 0.95 -46.31
N HIS A 143 -34.27 0.49 -45.80
CA HIS A 143 -33.81 0.80 -44.44
C HIS A 143 -32.72 1.88 -44.36
N TYR A 144 -31.95 2.08 -45.43
CA TYR A 144 -30.77 2.95 -45.43
C TYR A 144 -30.77 3.95 -46.58
N PRO A 145 -30.19 5.15 -46.42
CA PRO A 145 -30.03 6.12 -47.52
C PRO A 145 -29.05 5.59 -48.57
N GLU A 146 -29.21 6.05 -49.82
CA GLU A 146 -28.44 5.57 -50.97
C GLU A 146 -26.93 5.59 -50.76
N GLU A 147 -26.40 6.67 -50.17
CA GLU A 147 -24.97 6.78 -49.89
C GLU A 147 -24.44 5.63 -49.02
N LYS A 148 -25.15 5.29 -47.93
CA LYS A 148 -24.76 4.18 -47.04
C LYS A 148 -24.89 2.83 -47.74
N ARG A 149 -25.93 2.65 -48.57
CA ARG A 149 -26.12 1.42 -49.35
C ARG A 149 -24.98 1.19 -50.34
N GLN A 150 -24.56 2.24 -51.05
CA GLN A 150 -23.45 2.16 -52.00
C GLN A 150 -22.13 1.81 -51.31
N ARG A 151 -21.84 2.42 -50.14
CA ARG A 151 -20.66 2.08 -49.33
C ARG A 151 -20.69 0.61 -48.86
N ALA A 152 -21.86 0.14 -48.41
CA ALA A 152 -22.06 -1.23 -47.95
C ALA A 152 -21.88 -2.26 -49.08
N LYS A 153 -22.53 -2.01 -50.22
CA LYS A 153 -22.43 -2.83 -51.43
C LYS A 153 -20.98 -2.90 -51.92
N TYR A 154 -20.27 -1.77 -51.93
CA TYR A 154 -18.87 -1.74 -52.30
C TYR A 154 -18.01 -2.60 -51.37
N ALA A 155 -18.21 -2.52 -50.05
CA ALA A 155 -17.45 -3.31 -49.07
C ALA A 155 -17.58 -4.82 -49.31
N VAL A 156 -18.80 -5.29 -49.57
CA VAL A 156 -19.08 -6.70 -49.84
C VAL A 156 -18.47 -7.13 -51.19
N CYS A 157 -18.63 -6.32 -52.24
CA CYS A 157 -18.02 -6.60 -53.55
C CYS A 157 -16.49 -6.67 -53.47
N ALA A 158 -15.85 -5.69 -52.83
CA ALA A 158 -14.40 -5.65 -52.66
C ALA A 158 -13.89 -6.86 -51.86
N THR A 159 -14.67 -7.31 -50.86
CA THR A 159 -14.36 -8.51 -50.08
C THR A 159 -14.44 -9.78 -50.90
N ALA A 160 -15.49 -9.91 -51.72
CA ALA A 160 -15.62 -11.04 -52.64
C ALA A 160 -14.46 -11.08 -53.64
N ASP A 161 -14.10 -9.93 -54.19
CA ASP A 161 -13.02 -9.83 -55.17
C ASP A 161 -11.64 -10.11 -54.57
N ASP A 162 -11.31 -9.58 -53.39
CA ASP A 162 -10.03 -9.84 -52.71
C ASP A 162 -9.89 -11.31 -52.32
N ILE A 163 -10.97 -11.94 -51.84
CA ILE A 163 -10.93 -13.36 -51.46
C ILE A 163 -10.80 -14.22 -52.71
N ALA A 164 -11.66 -14.03 -53.71
CA ALA A 164 -11.71 -14.87 -54.91
C ALA A 164 -10.41 -14.80 -55.73
N GLN A 165 -9.78 -13.62 -55.86
CA GLN A 165 -8.51 -13.50 -56.60
C GLN A 165 -7.31 -14.17 -55.92
N ASN A 166 -7.44 -14.49 -54.63
CA ASN A 166 -6.35 -14.99 -53.82
C ASN A 166 -6.60 -16.37 -53.18
N LEU A 167 -7.60 -17.14 -53.63
CA LEU A 167 -7.73 -18.55 -53.20
C LEU A 167 -6.56 -19.38 -53.75
N PRO A 168 -6.11 -20.40 -53.01
CA PRO A 168 -5.06 -21.30 -53.48
C PRO A 168 -5.57 -22.17 -54.65
N GLY A 169 -4.77 -22.28 -55.72
CA GLY A 169 -5.00 -23.24 -56.81
C GLY A 169 -5.90 -22.78 -57.97
N ILE A 170 -6.14 -21.47 -58.13
CA ILE A 170 -7.09 -20.95 -59.14
C ILE A 170 -6.46 -20.70 -60.54
N GLY A 171 -5.14 -20.71 -60.68
CA GLY A 171 -4.47 -20.64 -62.00
C GLY A 171 -5.01 -19.53 -62.92
N THR A 172 -5.48 -19.91 -64.12
CA THR A 172 -6.04 -19.02 -65.15
C THR A 172 -7.41 -18.45 -64.80
N ASP A 173 -8.18 -19.12 -63.95
CA ASP A 173 -9.57 -18.74 -63.63
C ASP A 173 -9.61 -17.46 -62.76
N GLY A 174 -8.51 -17.13 -62.08
CA GLY A 174 -8.37 -15.89 -61.30
C GLY A 174 -8.28 -14.65 -62.20
N ALA A 175 -7.66 -14.80 -63.37
CA ALA A 175 -7.60 -13.73 -64.38
C ALA A 175 -8.97 -13.52 -65.05
N GLU A 176 -9.76 -14.60 -65.20
CA GLU A 176 -11.15 -14.49 -65.69
C GLU A 176 -12.05 -13.80 -64.66
N TRP A 177 -11.88 -14.10 -63.37
CA TRP A 177 -12.57 -13.38 -62.29
C TRP A 177 -12.23 -11.89 -62.32
N ALA A 178 -10.96 -11.52 -62.45
CA ALA A 178 -10.56 -10.11 -62.47
C ALA A 178 -11.23 -9.30 -63.61
N ARG A 179 -11.52 -9.94 -64.75
CA ARG A 179 -12.26 -9.32 -65.87
C ARG A 179 -13.74 -9.11 -65.57
N ARG A 180 -14.30 -9.92 -64.66
CA ARG A 180 -15.71 -9.91 -64.24
C ARG A 180 -15.81 -9.75 -62.73
N SER A 181 -15.04 -8.81 -62.17
CA SER A 181 -15.04 -8.61 -60.73
C SER A 181 -16.42 -8.15 -60.24
N MET A 182 -16.75 -8.42 -59.00
CA MET A 182 -18.01 -7.98 -58.40
C MET A 182 -18.10 -6.45 -58.42
N VAL A 183 -17.00 -5.76 -58.10
CA VAL A 183 -16.95 -4.29 -58.15
C VAL A 183 -17.24 -3.78 -59.56
N VAL A 184 -16.59 -4.32 -60.60
CA VAL A 184 -16.82 -3.89 -61.99
C VAL A 184 -18.25 -4.22 -62.45
N THR A 185 -18.76 -5.40 -62.07
CA THR A 185 -20.11 -5.85 -62.46
C THR A 185 -21.19 -4.94 -61.89
N PHE A 186 -21.04 -4.49 -60.64
CA PHE A 186 -22.07 -3.75 -59.94
C PHE A 186 -21.94 -2.23 -60.01
N PHE A 187 -20.71 -1.71 -60.12
CA PHE A 187 -20.46 -0.27 -60.13
C PHE A 187 -20.08 0.28 -61.51
N GLN A 188 -19.79 -0.59 -62.49
CA GLN A 188 -19.38 -0.23 -63.86
C GLN A 188 -18.17 0.72 -63.93
N GLU A 189 -17.46 0.91 -62.82
CA GLU A 189 -16.29 1.75 -62.67
C GLU A 189 -15.13 0.90 -62.15
N ASN A 190 -13.91 1.18 -62.64
CA ASN A 190 -12.71 0.57 -62.09
C ASN A 190 -12.33 1.28 -60.79
N ILE A 191 -13.04 0.92 -59.72
CA ILE A 191 -12.83 1.50 -58.40
C ILE A 191 -11.59 0.85 -57.78
N GLY A 192 -10.55 1.64 -57.56
CA GLY A 192 -9.27 1.17 -57.03
C GLY A 192 -9.38 0.49 -55.65
N GLY A 193 -8.49 -0.47 -55.40
CA GLY A 193 -8.47 -1.27 -54.16
C GLY A 193 -8.20 -0.50 -52.86
N ASP A 194 -7.83 0.79 -52.96
CA ASP A 194 -7.62 1.67 -51.81
C ASP A 194 -8.89 2.34 -51.28
N ARG A 195 -9.98 2.39 -52.06
CA ARG A 195 -11.22 3.07 -51.65
C ARG A 195 -11.83 2.44 -50.39
N PHE A 196 -11.65 1.13 -50.19
CA PHE A 196 -12.08 0.47 -48.95
C PHE A 196 -11.49 1.14 -47.71
N TRP A 197 -10.20 1.46 -47.74
CA TRP A 197 -9.50 2.09 -46.61
C TRP A 197 -9.88 3.56 -46.44
N GLN A 198 -10.09 4.28 -47.54
CA GLN A 198 -10.62 5.65 -47.48
C GLN A 198 -11.99 5.69 -46.80
N LEU A 199 -12.87 4.74 -47.13
CA LEU A 199 -14.18 4.62 -46.48
C LEU A 199 -14.04 4.28 -44.98
N VAL A 200 -13.11 3.41 -44.60
CA VAL A 200 -12.81 3.12 -43.18
C VAL A 200 -12.41 4.39 -42.44
N ASP A 201 -11.48 5.16 -42.99
CA ASP A 201 -11.00 6.41 -42.36
C ASP A 201 -12.14 7.44 -42.26
N ASP A 202 -12.96 7.58 -43.29
CA ASP A 202 -14.10 8.50 -43.29
C ASP A 202 -15.18 8.11 -42.27
N MET A 203 -15.48 6.82 -42.12
CA MET A 203 -16.45 6.34 -41.13
C MET A 203 -15.94 6.50 -39.70
N LEU A 204 -14.64 6.32 -39.46
CA LEU A 204 -14.03 6.50 -38.14
C LEU A 204 -13.96 7.97 -37.70
N ARG A 205 -14.03 8.93 -38.62
CA ARG A 205 -14.14 10.37 -38.27
C ARG A 205 -15.47 10.69 -37.60
N VAL A 206 -16.56 10.05 -38.05
CA VAL A 206 -17.91 10.25 -37.50
C VAL A 206 -18.54 8.88 -37.21
N PRO A 207 -18.13 8.19 -36.13
CA PRO A 207 -18.50 6.79 -35.90
C PRO A 207 -19.97 6.62 -35.55
N HIS A 208 -20.58 7.58 -34.85
CA HIS A 208 -21.98 7.52 -34.44
C HIS A 208 -22.97 7.42 -35.61
N ASP A 209 -22.65 8.05 -36.75
CA ASP A 209 -23.50 8.00 -37.94
C ASP A 209 -23.28 6.73 -38.77
N ASN A 210 -22.17 6.03 -38.55
CA ASN A 210 -21.70 4.93 -39.41
C ASN A 210 -21.62 3.58 -38.67
N LEU A 211 -22.31 3.42 -37.54
CA LEU A 211 -22.22 2.20 -36.71
C LEU A 211 -22.47 0.91 -37.50
N ASP A 212 -23.57 0.84 -38.25
CA ASP A 212 -23.94 -0.36 -39.01
C ASP A 212 -22.91 -0.69 -40.11
N LEU A 213 -22.33 0.34 -40.74
CA LEU A 213 -21.28 0.21 -41.74
C LEU A 213 -19.95 -0.20 -41.11
N ILE A 214 -19.58 0.37 -39.96
CA ILE A 214 -18.37 0.03 -39.22
C ILE A 214 -18.40 -1.46 -38.86
N GLU A 215 -19.55 -1.95 -38.41
CA GLU A 215 -19.74 -3.37 -38.08
C GLU A 215 -19.66 -4.26 -39.33
N LEU A 216 -20.28 -3.87 -40.45
CA LEU A 216 -20.15 -4.58 -41.72
C LEU A 216 -18.69 -4.64 -42.20
N PHE A 217 -17.98 -3.52 -42.18
CA PHE A 217 -16.58 -3.47 -42.61
C PHE A 217 -15.69 -4.31 -41.69
N HIS A 218 -15.93 -4.29 -40.39
CA HIS A 218 -15.25 -5.18 -39.46
C HIS A 218 -15.52 -6.66 -39.81
N ALA A 219 -16.77 -7.02 -40.15
CA ALA A 219 -17.12 -8.37 -40.58
C ALA A 219 -16.44 -8.77 -41.90
N CYS A 220 -16.29 -7.84 -42.86
CA CYS A 220 -15.51 -8.06 -44.08
C CYS A 220 -14.04 -8.38 -43.79
N LEU A 221 -13.41 -7.64 -42.87
CA LEU A 221 -12.04 -7.93 -42.44
C LEU A 221 -11.93 -9.30 -41.76
N ALA A 222 -12.90 -9.64 -40.91
CA ALA A 222 -12.96 -10.93 -40.24
C ALA A 222 -13.18 -12.10 -41.21
N ALA A 223 -13.99 -11.92 -42.26
CA ALA A 223 -14.20 -12.90 -43.32
C ALA A 223 -12.91 -13.16 -44.12
N GLY A 224 -12.09 -12.12 -44.32
CA GLY A 224 -10.76 -12.28 -44.88
C GLY A 224 -10.29 -11.25 -45.86
N PHE A 225 -10.92 -10.08 -45.90
CA PHE A 225 -10.41 -8.98 -46.70
C PHE A 225 -9.06 -8.49 -46.16
N GLU A 226 -8.02 -8.54 -47.00
CA GLU A 226 -6.68 -8.06 -46.67
C GLU A 226 -6.29 -6.86 -47.54
N GLY A 227 -6.75 -6.83 -48.80
CA GLY A 227 -6.44 -5.78 -49.76
C GLY A 227 -4.93 -5.53 -49.87
N ARG A 228 -4.52 -4.25 -49.86
CA ARG A 228 -3.12 -3.83 -49.94
C ARG A 228 -2.20 -4.37 -48.83
N PHE A 229 -2.77 -4.77 -47.68
CA PHE A 229 -1.96 -5.24 -46.55
C PHE A 229 -1.44 -6.67 -46.75
N ARG A 230 -1.96 -7.40 -47.73
CA ARG A 230 -1.50 -8.77 -48.08
C ARG A 230 -0.01 -8.82 -48.47
N VAL A 231 0.45 -7.81 -49.22
CA VAL A 231 1.83 -7.73 -49.74
C VAL A 231 2.80 -6.99 -48.82
N MET A 232 2.30 -6.42 -47.72
CA MET A 232 3.09 -5.58 -46.82
C MET A 232 3.74 -6.43 -45.70
N PRO A 233 5.04 -6.23 -45.38
CA PRO A 233 5.74 -7.01 -44.33
C PRO A 233 5.07 -6.94 -42.95
N ASP A 234 4.57 -5.76 -42.55
CA ASP A 234 3.84 -5.53 -41.29
C ASP A 234 2.31 -5.55 -41.46
N GLY A 235 1.81 -6.02 -42.61
CA GLY A 235 0.41 -5.88 -43.01
C GLY A 235 -0.58 -6.51 -42.02
N ARG A 236 -0.28 -7.71 -41.50
CA ARG A 236 -1.16 -8.40 -40.53
C ARG A 236 -1.32 -7.63 -39.22
N ARG A 237 -0.24 -7.02 -38.72
CA ARG A 237 -0.28 -6.21 -37.49
C ARG A 237 -1.18 -4.99 -37.69
N ARG A 238 -0.98 -4.26 -38.80
CA ARG A 238 -1.79 -3.09 -39.16
C ARG A 238 -3.26 -3.45 -39.38
N LEU A 239 -3.53 -4.59 -40.01
CA LEU A 239 -4.91 -5.08 -40.21
C LEU A 239 -5.59 -5.33 -38.86
N HIS A 240 -4.90 -5.99 -37.93
CA HIS A 240 -5.41 -6.23 -36.58
C HIS A 240 -5.63 -4.93 -35.79
N GLU A 241 -4.73 -3.96 -35.92
CA GLU A 241 -4.91 -2.62 -35.34
C GLU A 241 -6.15 -1.92 -35.89
N ILE A 242 -6.40 -1.98 -37.20
CA ILE A 242 -7.60 -1.40 -37.82
C ILE A 242 -8.87 -2.12 -37.34
N MET A 243 -8.87 -3.46 -37.28
CA MET A 243 -9.99 -4.23 -36.73
C MET A 243 -10.30 -3.81 -35.28
N THR A 244 -9.26 -3.65 -34.45
CA THR A 244 -9.41 -3.21 -33.06
C THR A 244 -9.98 -1.79 -32.95
N ARG A 245 -9.58 -0.88 -33.85
CA ARG A 245 -10.13 0.49 -33.93
C ARG A 245 -11.61 0.50 -34.34
N LEU A 246 -11.98 -0.27 -35.36
CA LEU A 246 -13.37 -0.42 -35.80
C LEU A 246 -14.24 -1.01 -34.67
N GLN A 247 -13.76 -2.07 -34.01
CA GLN A 247 -14.45 -2.69 -32.89
C GLN A 247 -14.57 -1.74 -31.69
N GLY A 248 -13.52 -0.96 -31.40
CA GLY A 248 -13.52 0.03 -30.33
C GLY A 248 -14.44 1.24 -30.59
N ALA A 249 -14.78 1.52 -31.85
CA ALA A 249 -15.72 2.57 -32.22
C ALA A 249 -17.20 2.16 -32.03
N LEU A 250 -17.48 0.86 -31.89
CA LEU A 250 -18.84 0.34 -31.68
C LEU A 250 -19.26 0.48 -30.19
N PRO A 251 -20.42 1.09 -29.88
CA PRO A 251 -20.93 1.22 -28.52
C PRO A 251 -21.16 -0.14 -27.83
N HIS A 252 -21.43 -1.17 -28.64
CA HIS A 252 -21.98 -2.44 -28.19
C HIS A 252 -20.97 -3.38 -27.51
N VAL A 253 -19.68 -3.25 -27.84
CA VAL A 253 -18.61 -4.09 -27.28
C VAL A 253 -18.39 -3.80 -25.79
N ARG A 254 -18.70 -2.57 -25.33
CA ARG A 254 -18.70 -2.21 -23.90
C ARG A 254 -20.04 -2.47 -23.20
N ALA A 255 -21.14 -2.61 -23.95
CA ALA A 255 -22.46 -2.86 -23.38
C ALA A 255 -22.72 -4.36 -23.14
N LEU A 256 -22.14 -5.26 -23.94
CA LEU A 256 -22.25 -6.72 -23.73
C LEU A 256 -21.54 -7.22 -22.48
N SER A 257 -20.60 -6.46 -21.90
CA SER A 257 -20.06 -6.79 -20.57
C SER A 257 -21.07 -6.53 -19.44
N GLN A 258 -22.21 -5.91 -19.73
CA GLN A 258 -23.27 -5.65 -18.74
C GLN A 258 -24.42 -6.65 -18.80
N VAL A 259 -24.47 -7.50 -19.81
CA VAL A 259 -25.43 -8.61 -19.84
C VAL A 259 -24.75 -9.81 -19.21
N GLU A 260 -25.02 -10.00 -17.93
CA GLU A 260 -24.60 -11.16 -17.17
C GLU A 260 -25.13 -12.43 -17.89
N LEU A 261 -24.24 -13.28 -18.43
CA LEU A 261 -24.61 -14.44 -19.27
C LEU A 261 -25.50 -15.48 -18.57
N VAL A 262 -25.63 -15.41 -17.25
CA VAL A 262 -26.48 -16.31 -16.46
C VAL A 262 -27.34 -15.45 -15.52
N PRO A 263 -28.69 -15.55 -15.56
CA PRO A 263 -29.59 -14.75 -14.72
C PRO A 263 -29.33 -14.89 -13.21
N HIS A 264 -28.70 -16.00 -12.79
CA HIS A 264 -28.39 -16.34 -11.41
C HIS A 264 -26.90 -16.69 -11.20
N TRP A 265 -25.96 -16.10 -11.95
CA TRP A 265 -24.52 -16.37 -11.74
C TRP A 265 -24.04 -16.00 -10.33
N ARG A 266 -24.77 -15.13 -9.64
CA ARG A 266 -24.53 -14.84 -8.23
C ARG A 266 -24.86 -16.11 -7.49
N GLY A 267 -23.83 -16.92 -7.21
CA GLY A 267 -23.96 -18.06 -6.33
C GLY A 267 -24.69 -17.63 -5.08
N GLU A 268 -25.55 -18.51 -4.54
CA GLU A 268 -26.05 -18.32 -3.18
C GLU A 268 -24.85 -17.92 -2.33
N THR A 269 -25.00 -16.81 -1.61
CA THR A 269 -24.01 -16.45 -0.60
C THR A 269 -24.04 -17.60 0.39
N ALA A 270 -23.19 -18.61 0.17
CA ALA A 270 -22.73 -19.46 1.22
C ALA A 270 -22.42 -18.49 2.35
N PRO A 271 -22.95 -18.68 3.57
CA PRO A 271 -22.53 -17.88 4.68
C PRO A 271 -21.04 -18.12 4.79
N VAL A 272 -20.25 -17.26 4.14
CA VAL A 272 -18.85 -17.05 4.42
C VAL A 272 -18.95 -16.79 5.89
N GLY A 273 -18.47 -17.74 6.69
CA GLY A 273 -18.51 -17.62 8.14
C GLY A 273 -17.86 -16.29 8.40
N ARG A 274 -18.67 -15.25 8.61
CA ARG A 274 -18.18 -13.91 8.82
C ARG A 274 -17.54 -14.10 10.17
N VAL A 275 -16.21 -14.26 10.17
CA VAL A 275 -15.42 -14.14 11.37
C VAL A 275 -15.83 -12.77 11.86
N GLY A 276 -16.73 -12.75 12.85
CA GLY A 276 -17.42 -11.55 13.23
C GLY A 276 -16.38 -10.49 13.49
N LEU A 277 -16.66 -9.23 13.19
CA LEU A 277 -15.75 -8.14 13.55
C LEU A 277 -15.30 -8.27 15.02
N SER A 278 -16.13 -8.90 15.87
CA SER A 278 -15.83 -9.35 17.23
C SER A 278 -14.62 -10.29 17.36
N VAL A 279 -14.45 -11.31 16.51
CA VAL A 279 -13.31 -12.26 16.60
C VAL A 279 -12.02 -11.60 16.13
N LEU A 280 -12.07 -10.79 15.07
CA LEU A 280 -10.90 -9.98 14.64
C LEU A 280 -10.56 -8.89 15.66
N ALA A 281 -11.57 -8.27 16.29
CA ALA A 281 -11.38 -7.32 17.38
C ALA A 281 -10.79 -8.00 18.63
N LEU A 282 -11.21 -9.23 18.96
CA LEU A 282 -10.67 -10.01 20.08
C LEU A 282 -9.21 -10.42 19.82
N ALA A 283 -8.91 -10.86 18.60
CA ALA A 283 -7.54 -11.18 18.18
C ALA A 283 -6.65 -9.93 18.18
N GLY A 284 -7.16 -8.79 17.70
CA GLY A 284 -6.49 -7.49 17.75
C GLY A 284 -6.23 -7.01 19.18
N ALA A 285 -7.23 -7.13 20.07
CA ALA A 285 -7.09 -6.80 21.49
C ALA A 285 -6.06 -7.72 22.18
N GLY A 286 -6.06 -9.01 21.86
CA GLY A 286 -5.07 -9.96 22.36
C GLY A 286 -3.64 -9.63 21.90
N ALA A 287 -3.45 -9.29 20.63
CA ALA A 287 -2.17 -8.87 20.09
C ALA A 287 -1.67 -7.57 20.74
N LEU A 288 -2.56 -6.59 20.97
CA LEU A 288 -2.25 -5.34 21.64
C LEU A 288 -1.85 -5.58 23.11
N ALA A 289 -2.57 -6.44 23.82
CA ALA A 289 -2.27 -6.82 25.19
C ALA A 289 -0.91 -7.53 25.30
N LEU A 290 -0.58 -8.42 24.34
CA LEU A 290 0.71 -9.08 24.27
C LEU A 290 1.85 -8.07 24.02
N LEU A 291 1.66 -7.14 23.08
CA LEU A 291 2.65 -6.08 22.82
C LEU A 291 2.87 -5.19 24.05
N LEU A 292 1.80 -4.84 24.76
CA LEU A 292 1.89 -4.07 25.99
C LEU A 292 2.61 -4.85 27.11
N LEU A 293 2.33 -6.15 27.25
CA LEU A 293 3.04 -7.02 28.19
C LEU A 293 4.54 -7.07 27.86
N VAL A 294 4.90 -7.30 26.60
CA VAL A 294 6.30 -7.31 26.15
C VAL A 294 6.98 -5.97 26.43
N TYR A 295 6.30 -4.85 26.13
CA TYR A 295 6.81 -3.52 26.45
C TYR A 295 7.06 -3.32 27.95
N VAL A 296 6.11 -3.73 28.80
CA VAL A 296 6.25 -3.63 30.26
C VAL A 296 7.40 -4.50 30.76
N VAL A 297 7.53 -5.75 30.27
CA VAL A 297 8.64 -6.63 30.63
C VAL A 297 9.98 -6.05 30.20
N LEU A 298 10.10 -5.55 28.97
CA LEU A 298 11.32 -4.90 28.48
C LEU A 298 11.66 -3.65 29.30
N ARG A 299 10.65 -2.84 29.67
CA ARG A 299 10.83 -1.67 30.55
C ARG A 299 11.32 -2.06 31.94
N LEU A 300 10.76 -3.13 32.53
CA LEU A 300 11.20 -3.65 33.83
C LEU A 300 12.61 -4.22 33.76
N MET A 301 12.93 -4.98 32.70
CA MET A 301 14.30 -5.48 32.49
C MET A 301 15.29 -4.33 32.34
N LEU A 302 14.95 -3.28 31.58
CA LEU A 302 15.81 -2.11 31.42
C LEU A 302 16.00 -1.37 32.74
N ALA A 303 14.92 -1.16 33.51
CA ALA A 303 14.99 -0.53 34.83
C ALA A 303 15.87 -1.33 35.81
N SER A 304 15.68 -2.66 35.87
CA SER A 304 16.49 -3.53 36.73
C SER A 304 17.95 -3.64 36.29
N SER A 305 18.24 -3.42 35.00
CA SER A 305 19.61 -3.44 34.46
C SER A 305 20.36 -2.12 34.72
N GLY A 306 19.64 -1.03 35.02
CA GLY A 306 20.17 0.31 35.24
C GLY A 306 20.88 0.53 36.59
N ASP A 307 20.69 -0.37 37.57
CA ASP A 307 21.28 -0.22 38.91
C ASP A 307 22.79 -0.56 38.93
N THR A 308 23.28 -1.38 38.00
CA THR A 308 24.67 -1.86 38.03
C THR A 308 25.71 -0.92 37.39
N PRO A 309 25.43 -0.18 36.30
CA PRO A 309 26.37 0.79 35.76
C PRO A 309 26.42 2.07 36.59
N SER A 310 25.27 2.52 37.11
CA SER A 310 25.12 3.72 37.93
C SER A 310 25.85 3.60 39.27
N THR A 311 25.71 2.46 39.95
CA THR A 311 26.47 2.16 41.19
C THR A 311 27.99 2.08 40.95
N ARG A 312 28.44 1.53 39.82
CA ARG A 312 29.87 1.53 39.46
C ARG A 312 30.39 2.92 39.10
N LEU A 313 29.57 3.76 38.47
CA LEU A 313 29.92 5.15 38.19
C LEU A 313 29.94 6.00 39.47
N ALA A 314 29.00 5.77 40.37
CA ALA A 314 28.97 6.40 41.69
C ALA A 314 30.16 5.97 42.55
N ALA A 315 30.58 4.70 42.47
CA ALA A 315 31.78 4.20 43.15
C ALA A 315 33.10 4.83 42.64
N LEU A 316 33.11 5.40 41.43
CA LEU A 316 34.24 6.19 40.93
C LEU A 316 34.29 7.60 41.54
N ASN A 317 33.21 8.06 42.17
CA ASN A 317 33.11 9.39 42.76
C ASN A 317 33.20 9.27 44.30
N PRO A 318 34.30 9.70 44.94
CA PRO A 318 34.45 9.56 46.38
C PRO A 318 33.36 10.36 47.14
N GLU A 319 32.69 9.71 48.10
CA GLU A 319 31.64 10.33 48.94
C GLU A 319 32.16 11.52 49.77
N ALA A 320 33.47 11.56 50.03
CA ALA A 320 34.12 12.69 50.64
C ALA A 320 34.34 13.79 49.59
N ARG A 321 33.82 15.00 49.85
CA ARG A 321 34.14 16.19 49.06
C ARG A 321 35.66 16.25 48.87
N LEU A 322 36.12 16.18 47.62
CA LEU A 322 37.48 16.52 47.26
C LEU A 322 37.67 18.02 47.49
N THR A 323 37.88 18.41 48.75
CA THR A 323 38.32 19.74 49.10
C THR A 323 39.78 19.83 48.71
N LEU A 324 40.09 20.65 47.72
CA LEU A 324 41.46 21.13 47.54
C LEU A 324 41.84 21.84 48.84
N SER A 325 42.59 21.14 49.70
CA SER A 325 43.20 21.73 50.90
C SER A 325 44.30 22.68 50.42
N ARG A 326 43.88 23.86 49.96
CA ARG A 326 44.77 25.00 49.88
C ARG A 326 44.68 25.65 51.26
N PRO A 327 45.76 25.71 52.04
CA PRO A 327 45.75 26.35 53.34
C PRO A 327 45.68 27.86 53.12
N ALA A 328 44.50 28.36 52.79
CA ALA A 328 44.14 29.74 52.96
C ALA A 328 43.33 29.79 54.25
N ALA A 329 43.84 30.54 55.23
CA ALA A 329 43.10 30.82 56.44
C ALA A 329 41.72 31.34 56.04
N ALA A 330 40.66 30.63 56.44
CA ALA A 330 39.30 31.11 56.26
C ALA A 330 39.16 32.41 57.08
N MET A 331 39.27 33.55 56.41
CA MET A 331 38.77 34.79 56.97
C MET A 331 37.27 34.56 57.23
N PRO A 332 36.75 34.73 58.45
CA PRO A 332 35.32 34.74 58.66
C PRO A 332 34.78 35.92 57.86
N ALA A 333 34.16 35.62 56.72
CA ALA A 333 33.46 36.64 55.96
C ALA A 333 32.38 37.20 56.89
N ALA A 334 32.49 38.48 57.25
CA ALA A 334 31.46 39.17 57.97
C ALA A 334 30.12 38.96 57.23
N ALA A 335 29.06 38.64 57.97
CA ALA A 335 27.74 38.40 57.42
C ALA A 335 27.35 39.56 56.48
N SER A 336 27.05 39.26 55.21
CA SER A 336 26.68 40.32 54.27
C SER A 336 25.37 40.98 54.70
N ALA A 337 25.24 42.28 54.40
CA ALA A 337 23.97 43.00 54.56
C ALA A 337 22.84 42.32 53.76
N GLN A 338 23.19 41.69 52.63
CA GLN A 338 22.32 40.90 51.77
C GLN A 338 21.72 39.69 52.50
N ALA A 339 22.56 38.81 53.07
CA ALA A 339 22.09 37.65 53.82
C ALA A 339 21.26 38.06 55.05
N SER A 340 21.62 39.17 55.70
CA SER A 340 20.88 39.71 56.85
C SER A 340 19.50 40.25 56.47
N LYS A 341 19.38 40.91 55.30
CA LYS A 341 18.10 41.40 54.76
C LYS A 341 17.17 40.24 54.39
N LEU A 342 17.68 39.22 53.70
CA LEU A 342 16.94 38.01 53.36
C LEU A 342 16.48 37.26 54.61
N ARG A 343 17.35 37.11 55.62
CA ARG A 343 16.97 36.52 56.93
C ARG A 343 15.85 37.31 57.61
N ARG A 344 15.94 38.65 57.64
CA ARG A 344 14.91 39.50 58.24
C ARG A 344 13.57 39.40 57.51
N PHE A 345 13.58 39.29 56.20
CA PHE A 345 12.37 39.20 55.38
C PHE A 345 11.68 37.83 55.46
N LEU A 346 12.48 36.76 55.55
CA LEU A 346 12.03 35.36 55.67
C LEU A 346 11.97 34.87 57.13
N GLU A 347 12.06 35.78 58.09
CA GLU A 347 12.05 35.48 59.53
C GLU A 347 10.84 34.63 59.97
N PRO A 348 9.59 34.87 59.49
CA PRO A 348 8.45 34.01 59.80
C PRO A 348 8.66 32.56 59.33
N GLU A 349 9.13 32.38 58.11
CA GLU A 349 9.39 31.08 57.48
C GLU A 349 10.54 30.32 58.15
N ILE A 350 11.56 31.06 58.61
CA ILE A 350 12.70 30.50 59.35
C ILE A 350 12.23 30.00 60.72
N ARG A 351 11.37 30.75 61.41
CA ARG A 351 10.79 30.36 62.71
C ARG A 351 9.91 29.12 62.61
N GLU A 352 9.19 28.98 61.51
CA GLU A 352 8.39 27.80 61.19
C GLU A 352 9.23 26.60 60.71
N GLY A 353 10.55 26.78 60.55
CA GLY A 353 11.46 25.72 60.11
C GLY A 353 11.32 25.34 58.63
N LEU A 354 10.70 26.20 57.80
CA LEU A 354 10.46 25.94 56.39
C LEU A 354 11.67 26.28 55.51
N VAL A 355 12.45 27.28 55.93
CA VAL A 355 13.57 27.83 55.18
C VAL A 355 14.76 28.06 56.09
N LYS A 356 15.97 27.82 55.57
CA LYS A 356 17.24 28.16 56.19
C LYS A 356 18.09 28.97 55.22
N VAL A 357 18.59 30.13 55.65
CA VAL A 357 19.43 31.00 54.81
C VAL A 357 20.90 30.82 55.21
N GLU A 358 21.65 30.17 54.32
CA GLU A 358 23.10 29.93 54.46
C GLU A 358 23.87 30.84 53.50
N GLU A 359 25.03 31.31 53.94
CA GLU A 359 25.89 32.20 53.16
C GLU A 359 27.24 31.53 52.94
N ASP A 360 27.72 31.60 51.70
CA ASP A 360 29.01 31.08 51.26
C ASP A 360 29.89 32.24 50.73
N ALA A 361 31.13 31.95 50.36
CA ALA A 361 32.09 32.96 49.90
C ALA A 361 31.63 33.73 48.66
N GLN A 362 30.79 33.12 47.81
CA GLN A 362 30.36 33.68 46.52
C GLN A 362 28.84 33.71 46.30
N THR A 363 28.05 33.05 47.15
CA THR A 363 26.59 32.93 46.96
C THR A 363 25.84 32.95 48.30
N VAL A 364 24.60 33.44 48.27
CA VAL A 364 23.61 33.29 49.33
C VAL A 364 22.63 32.20 48.91
N ARG A 365 22.45 31.18 49.75
CA ARG A 365 21.59 30.03 49.49
C ARG A 365 20.40 30.03 50.43
N VAL A 366 19.21 30.04 49.84
CA VAL A 366 17.95 29.87 50.56
C VAL A 366 17.57 28.39 50.43
N ARG A 367 17.83 27.61 51.48
CA ARG A 367 17.53 26.18 51.52
C ARG A 367 16.12 25.97 52.05
N THR A 368 15.31 25.22 51.32
CA THR A 368 14.03 24.71 51.82
C THR A 368 14.20 23.35 52.49
N THR A 369 13.50 23.09 53.59
CA THR A 369 13.54 21.78 54.26
C THR A 369 12.33 20.95 53.80
N ILE A 370 12.52 19.98 52.89
CA ILE A 370 11.39 19.24 52.30
C ILE A 370 11.05 18.00 53.13
N GLY A 371 10.21 18.24 54.13
CA GLY A 371 9.31 17.22 54.65
C GLY A 371 7.91 17.27 54.02
N GLN A 372 7.45 18.45 53.54
CA GLN A 372 6.03 18.70 53.26
C GLN A 372 5.77 19.75 52.15
N LEU A 373 6.71 19.98 51.23
CA LEU A 373 6.51 20.97 50.15
C LEU A 373 5.86 20.37 48.90
N PHE A 374 6.23 19.14 48.55
CA PHE A 374 5.72 18.44 47.37
C PHE A 374 5.03 17.15 47.80
N ARG A 375 4.02 16.75 47.02
CA ARG A 375 3.41 15.43 47.13
C ARG A 375 4.46 14.34 46.91
N SER A 376 4.28 13.20 47.58
CA SER A 376 5.19 12.06 47.44
C SER A 376 5.30 11.61 45.99
N GLY A 377 6.54 11.45 45.49
CA GLY A 377 6.81 11.03 44.11
C GLY A 377 6.36 12.02 43.01
N SER A 378 6.00 13.26 43.36
CA SER A 378 5.48 14.26 42.42
C SER A 378 6.28 15.57 42.45
N ASP A 379 6.17 16.32 41.35
CA ASP A 379 6.59 17.73 41.21
C ASP A 379 5.49 18.71 41.65
N GLU A 380 4.30 18.22 42.00
CA GLU A 380 3.21 19.04 42.52
C GLU A 380 3.43 19.47 43.97
N LEU A 381 3.20 20.77 44.24
CA LEU A 381 3.27 21.34 45.58
C LEU A 381 2.04 20.97 46.42
N GLU A 382 2.24 20.85 47.74
CA GLU A 382 1.13 20.72 48.69
C GLU A 382 0.32 22.03 48.74
N PRO A 383 -1.02 21.96 48.94
CA PRO A 383 -1.86 23.14 49.02
C PRO A 383 -1.35 24.17 50.04
N GLY A 384 -1.29 25.44 49.65
CA GLY A 384 -0.80 26.54 50.48
C GLY A 384 0.71 26.76 50.47
N ARG A 385 1.51 25.82 49.94
CA ARG A 385 2.99 25.97 49.88
C ARG A 385 3.48 26.90 48.76
N GLU A 386 2.64 27.22 47.78
CA GLU A 386 2.96 28.20 46.73
C GLU A 386 3.25 29.59 47.32
N THR A 387 2.53 29.97 48.39
CA THR A 387 2.69 31.27 49.07
C THR A 387 4.12 31.49 49.60
N LEU A 388 4.79 30.42 50.02
CA LEU A 388 6.19 30.45 50.44
C LEU A 388 7.10 30.88 49.29
N PHE A 389 6.94 30.28 48.12
CA PHE A 389 7.77 30.58 46.96
C PHE A 389 7.47 31.97 46.39
N HIS A 390 6.23 32.44 46.48
CA HIS A 390 5.90 33.84 46.16
C HIS A 390 6.55 34.85 47.11
N ARG A 391 6.67 34.52 48.40
CA ARG A 391 7.41 35.35 49.36
C ARG A 391 8.92 35.33 49.09
N ILE A 392 9.48 34.17 48.76
CA ILE A 392 10.89 34.03 48.38
C ILE A 392 11.18 34.82 47.10
N GLY A 393 10.32 34.75 46.08
CA GLY A 393 10.44 35.52 44.85
C GLY A 393 10.50 37.02 45.11
N ARG A 394 9.57 37.55 45.91
CA ARG A 394 9.59 38.97 46.34
C ARG A 394 10.83 39.36 47.15
N ALA A 395 11.36 38.44 47.97
CA ALA A 395 12.59 38.69 48.72
C ALA A 395 13.83 38.78 47.81
N ILE A 396 13.80 38.09 46.67
CA ILE A 396 14.90 38.01 45.70
C ILE A 396 14.79 39.11 44.62
N GLU A 397 13.62 39.70 44.39
CA GLU A 397 13.45 40.80 43.42
C GLU A 397 14.40 41.99 43.69
N ASP A 398 14.62 42.31 44.97
CA ASP A 398 15.55 43.35 45.40
C ASP A 398 17.04 43.00 45.16
N GLU A 399 17.32 41.74 44.85
CA GLU A 399 18.66 41.19 44.64
C GLU A 399 19.01 41.13 43.15
N LYS A 400 20.19 41.65 42.79
CA LYS A 400 20.66 41.67 41.40
C LYS A 400 21.52 40.45 41.11
N GLY A 401 21.24 39.76 40.01
CA GLY A 401 22.05 38.64 39.51
C GLY A 401 21.20 37.48 39.01
N GLY A 402 21.86 36.46 38.43
CA GLY A 402 21.21 35.22 38.04
C GLY A 402 20.81 34.40 39.26
N VAL A 403 19.60 33.86 39.26
CA VAL A 403 19.07 33.00 40.33
C VAL A 403 19.04 31.57 39.80
N VAL A 404 19.74 30.66 40.48
CA VAL A 404 19.73 29.23 40.13
C VAL A 404 18.89 28.48 41.14
N ILE A 405 17.93 27.70 40.67
CA ILE A 405 17.08 26.85 41.50
C ILE A 405 17.55 25.41 41.32
N GLU A 406 18.12 24.86 42.38
CA GLU A 406 18.69 23.52 42.40
C GLU A 406 17.74 22.56 43.13
N GLY A 407 17.31 21.52 42.42
CA GLY A 407 16.47 20.47 42.98
C GLY A 407 17.31 19.28 43.42
N HIS A 408 17.05 18.78 44.63
CA HIS A 408 17.71 17.60 45.19
C HIS A 408 16.68 16.55 45.63
N ALA A 409 17.06 15.28 45.47
CA ALA A 409 16.32 14.11 45.90
C ALA A 409 17.12 13.30 46.95
N ASP A 410 16.42 12.41 47.64
CA ASP A 410 17.08 11.38 48.46
C ASP A 410 17.43 10.14 47.61
N ASN A 411 18.14 9.17 48.20
CA ASN A 411 18.57 7.96 47.49
C ASN A 411 17.45 6.91 47.30
N THR A 412 16.20 7.21 47.62
CA THR A 412 15.09 6.29 47.40
C THR A 412 14.79 6.28 45.90
N PRO A 413 14.90 5.14 45.20
CA PRO A 413 14.68 5.11 43.77
C PRO A 413 13.26 5.51 43.41
N VAL A 414 13.13 6.46 42.48
CA VAL A 414 11.84 6.82 41.86
C VAL A 414 11.84 6.31 40.42
N ALA A 415 10.92 5.40 40.14
CA ALA A 415 10.68 4.86 38.80
C ALA A 415 9.17 4.87 38.52
N THR A 416 8.64 6.05 38.17
CA THR A 416 7.23 6.22 37.81
C THR A 416 7.08 6.37 36.29
N VAL A 417 5.85 6.29 35.79
CA VAL A 417 5.58 6.53 34.36
C VAL A 417 6.03 7.94 33.94
N ARG A 418 5.91 8.92 34.85
CA ARG A 418 6.20 10.33 34.59
C ARG A 418 7.67 10.71 34.82
N PHE A 419 8.32 10.09 35.80
CA PHE A 419 9.72 10.37 36.16
C PHE A 419 10.53 9.07 36.16
N PRO A 420 11.48 8.91 35.22
CA PRO A 420 12.28 7.69 35.07
C PRO A 420 13.33 7.52 36.18
N ASP A 421 13.81 8.61 36.77
CA ASP A 421 14.82 8.61 37.83
C ASP A 421 14.68 9.83 38.77
N ASN A 422 15.53 9.85 39.80
CA ASN A 422 15.60 10.96 40.77
C ASN A 422 16.11 12.26 40.16
N MET A 423 16.90 12.19 39.08
CA MET A 423 17.40 13.37 38.38
C MET A 423 16.23 14.13 37.75
N ALA A 424 15.40 13.44 36.95
CA ALA A 424 14.23 14.01 36.29
C ALA A 424 13.19 14.53 37.30
N LEU A 425 12.95 13.83 38.41
CA LEU A 425 12.05 14.32 39.46
C LEU A 425 12.57 15.61 40.11
N SER A 426 13.88 15.67 40.40
CA SER A 426 14.50 16.83 41.05
C SER A 426 14.49 18.06 40.13
N GLU A 427 14.71 17.88 38.84
CA GLU A 427 14.64 18.94 37.83
C GLU A 427 13.21 19.47 37.67
N ALA A 428 12.21 18.57 37.60
CA ALA A 428 10.80 18.97 37.49
C ALA A 428 10.32 19.78 38.72
N ARG A 429 10.78 19.41 39.92
CA ARG A 429 10.51 20.18 41.15
C ARG A 429 11.15 21.56 41.12
N ALA A 430 12.40 21.65 40.67
CA ALA A 430 13.09 22.93 40.49
C ALA A 430 12.34 23.82 39.48
N GLU A 431 11.85 23.24 38.38
CA GLU A 431 11.06 23.97 37.37
C GLU A 431 9.72 24.47 37.91
N THR A 432 9.04 23.66 38.73
CA THR A 432 7.79 24.08 39.38
C THR A 432 8.02 25.30 40.29
N VAL A 433 9.09 25.29 41.08
CA VAL A 433 9.47 26.43 41.93
C VAL A 433 9.89 27.63 41.09
N ALA A 434 10.65 27.41 40.02
CA ALA A 434 11.08 28.47 39.12
C ALA A 434 9.92 29.18 38.47
N LYS A 435 8.87 28.45 38.07
CA LYS A 435 7.66 29.03 37.50
C LYS A 435 6.99 30.00 38.49
N LEU A 436 6.91 29.63 39.77
CA LEU A 436 6.35 30.50 40.81
C LEU A 436 7.22 31.74 41.03
N ILE A 437 8.52 31.56 41.23
CA ILE A 437 9.45 32.66 41.47
C ILE A 437 9.49 33.64 40.28
N ARG A 438 9.53 33.12 39.05
CA ARG A 438 9.49 33.94 37.82
C ARG A 438 8.25 34.83 37.73
N SER A 439 7.13 34.45 38.35
CA SER A 439 5.90 35.24 38.31
C SER A 439 5.94 36.49 39.18
N ASP A 440 6.82 36.53 40.19
CA ASP A 440 6.99 37.68 41.09
C ASP A 440 8.20 38.56 40.75
N LEU A 441 9.00 38.16 39.75
CA LEU A 441 10.19 38.88 39.34
C LEU A 441 9.92 39.78 38.13
N SER A 442 10.49 40.99 38.13
CA SER A 442 10.39 41.91 36.97
C SER A 442 11.16 41.39 35.75
N ASP A 443 12.17 40.57 35.97
CA ASP A 443 13.00 39.95 34.94
C ASP A 443 13.03 38.42 35.14
N PRO A 444 12.09 37.68 34.54
CA PRO A 444 12.01 36.22 34.66
C PRO A 444 13.21 35.48 34.06
N SER A 445 13.95 36.12 33.15
CA SER A 445 15.05 35.47 32.41
C SER A 445 16.27 35.16 33.28
N ARG A 446 16.37 35.79 34.45
CA ARG A 446 17.45 35.54 35.41
C ARG A 446 17.33 34.20 36.14
N VAL A 447 16.20 33.51 36.06
CA VAL A 447 15.94 32.28 36.80
C VAL A 447 16.23 31.05 35.95
N THR A 448 17.26 30.29 36.34
CA THR A 448 17.61 28.99 35.73
C THR A 448 17.37 27.85 36.71
N THR A 449 17.19 26.65 36.18
CA THR A 449 16.88 25.44 36.95
C THR A 449 17.91 24.36 36.72
N LYS A 450 18.13 23.53 37.73
CA LYS A 450 19.05 22.39 37.66
C LYS A 450 18.57 21.24 38.55
N GLY A 451 18.39 20.06 37.97
CA GLY A 451 18.25 18.83 38.73
C GLY A 451 19.62 18.30 39.17
N LEU A 452 19.75 17.89 40.42
CA LEU A 452 20.96 17.25 40.96
C LEU A 452 20.69 15.83 41.47
N GLY A 453 19.44 15.36 41.43
CA GLY A 453 19.07 14.04 41.93
C GLY A 453 19.57 13.82 43.36
N ASP A 454 20.07 12.62 43.63
CA ASP A 454 20.66 12.20 44.90
C ASP A 454 22.18 12.39 44.98
N THR A 455 22.79 13.04 43.98
CA THR A 455 24.26 13.14 43.84
C THR A 455 24.93 14.08 44.85
N VAL A 456 24.16 14.95 45.51
CA VAL A 456 24.67 15.94 46.49
C VAL A 456 23.89 15.85 47.82
N PRO A 457 24.06 14.78 48.61
CA PRO A 457 23.43 14.65 49.93
C PRO A 457 24.08 15.59 50.94
N ILE A 458 23.27 16.14 51.84
CA ILE A 458 23.73 16.98 52.98
C ILE A 458 23.58 16.27 54.32
N ALA A 459 22.80 15.18 54.36
CA ALA A 459 22.59 14.35 55.52
C ALA A 459 22.66 12.86 55.13
N SER A 460 22.77 11.98 56.13
CA SER A 460 22.74 10.53 55.89
C SER A 460 21.43 10.11 55.23
N ASN A 461 21.52 9.30 54.18
CA ASN A 461 20.35 8.67 53.55
C ASN A 461 19.85 7.42 54.31
N ALA A 462 20.49 7.05 55.44
CA ALA A 462 20.10 5.87 56.22
C ALA A 462 18.78 6.07 56.99
N ASP A 463 18.53 7.28 57.49
CA ASP A 463 17.39 7.57 58.36
C ASP A 463 16.38 8.51 57.70
N ALA A 464 15.10 8.39 58.09
CA ALA A 464 14.01 9.20 57.55
C ALA A 464 14.26 10.72 57.71
N ALA A 465 14.88 11.13 58.82
CA ALA A 465 15.24 12.51 59.09
C ALA A 465 16.27 13.05 58.08
N GLY A 466 17.29 12.25 57.74
CA GLY A 466 18.31 12.65 56.77
C GLY A 466 17.81 12.61 55.33
N LYS A 467 16.98 11.62 54.97
CA LYS A 467 16.26 11.62 53.67
C LYS A 467 15.40 12.87 53.48
N SER A 468 14.71 13.31 54.52
CA SER A 468 13.92 14.55 54.47
C SER A 468 14.75 15.82 54.29
N GLN A 469 16.04 15.81 54.65
CA GLN A 469 16.95 16.93 54.38
C GLN A 469 17.52 16.86 52.96
N ASN A 470 17.68 15.65 52.42
CA ASN A 470 18.20 15.44 51.06
C ASN A 470 17.15 15.72 49.98
N ARG A 471 15.86 15.52 50.28
CA ARG A 471 14.78 16.16 49.54
C ARG A 471 14.83 17.66 49.86
N ARG A 472 15.33 18.49 48.94
CA ARG A 472 15.35 19.95 49.13
C ARG A 472 15.37 20.69 47.80
N VAL A 473 14.94 21.94 47.83
CA VAL A 473 15.20 22.91 46.76
C VAL A 473 16.04 24.03 47.36
N GLU A 474 17.17 24.31 46.72
CA GLU A 474 18.04 25.43 47.08
C GLU A 474 17.89 26.53 46.04
N ILE A 475 17.65 27.75 46.52
CA ILE A 475 17.65 28.94 45.66
C ILE A 475 18.97 29.66 45.89
N VAL A 476 19.79 29.69 44.85
CA VAL A 476 21.16 30.21 44.88
C VAL A 476 21.20 31.57 44.20
N VAL A 477 21.60 32.60 44.95
CA VAL A 477 21.74 33.98 44.48
C VAL A 477 23.22 34.39 44.63
N PRO A 478 23.83 35.06 43.64
CA PRO A 478 25.20 35.52 43.75
C PRO A 478 25.34 36.55 44.88
N ARG A 479 26.47 36.46 45.60
CA ARG A 479 26.79 37.38 46.68
C ARG A 479 27.19 38.73 46.10
N ARG A 480 26.63 39.79 46.68
CA ARG A 480 27.04 41.16 46.40
C ARG A 480 28.20 41.56 47.31
N TYR A 481 29.28 42.04 46.72
CA TYR A 481 30.44 42.60 47.43
C TYR A 481 30.19 44.06 47.82
#